data_AF-A0A838H372-F1
#
_entry.id   AF-A0A838H372-F1
#
_cell.length_a   1.000
_cell.length_b   1.000
_cell.length_c   1.000
_cell.angle_alpha   90.00
_cell.angle_beta   90.00
_cell.angle_gamma   90.00
#
_symmetry.space_group_name_H-M   'P 1'
#
loop_
_entity.id
_entity.type
_entity.pdbx_description
1 polymer ?
#
loop_
_entity_poly.entity_id
_entity_poly.type
_entity_poly.pdbx_seq_one_letter_code
_entity_poly.pdbx_strand_id
1 'polypeptide(L)' 'VSSDIVTDPHSCIFDSGLTKVIDNQVKVIGWYDNEWGYSNRLVDLVSYIGDSL' A
#
# COMPACT_ATOMS: atom_id res chain seq x y z
N VAL A 1 5.50 13.35 3.54
CA VAL A 1 6.47 12.50 4.29
C VAL A 1 5.71 11.43 5.07
N SER A 2 6.38 10.50 5.76
CA SER A 2 5.73 9.31 6.33
C SER A 2 4.54 9.59 7.26
N SER A 3 4.52 10.71 7.97
CA SER A 3 3.38 11.10 8.81
C SER A 3 2.07 11.33 8.05
N ASP A 4 2.15 11.65 6.76
CA ASP A 4 0.98 12.01 5.95
C ASP A 4 0.12 10.78 5.60
N ILE A 5 0.65 9.58 5.80
CA ILE A 5 -0.01 8.31 5.46
C ILE A 5 -0.42 7.49 6.69
N VAL A 6 -0.18 8.01 7.90
CA VAL A 6 -0.61 7.33 9.13
C VAL A 6 -2.13 7.16 9.07
N THR A 7 -2.62 5.95 9.36
CA THR A 7 -4.03 5.54 9.23
C THR A 7 -4.61 5.57 7.81
N ASP A 8 -3.77 5.58 6.77
CA ASP A 8 -4.24 5.34 5.41
C ASP A 8 -4.51 3.83 5.17
N PRO A 9 -5.70 3.44 4.70
CA PRO A 9 -6.09 2.03 4.61
C PRO A 9 -5.54 1.31 3.37
N HIS A 10 -4.90 2.00 2.43
CA HIS A 10 -4.41 1.39 1.20
C HIS A 10 -3.19 0.50 1.45
N SER A 11 -3.08 -0.60 0.70
CA SER A 11 -1.91 -1.49 0.79
C SER A 11 -0.64 -0.91 0.20
N CYS A 12 -0.78 0.06 -0.71
CA CYS A 12 0.34 0.76 -1.33
C CYS A 12 -0.18 2.05 -1.96
N ILE A 13 0.40 3.18 -1.58
CA ILE A 13 0.16 4.51 -2.15
C ILE A 13 1.36 4.83 -3.02
N PHE A 14 1.14 4.86 -4.34
CA PHE A 14 2.19 5.14 -5.30
C PHE A 14 2.63 6.61 -5.25
N ASP A 15 3.94 6.84 -5.09
CA ASP A 15 4.54 8.17 -5.11
C ASP A 15 5.12 8.47 -6.49
N SER A 16 4.31 9.08 -7.35
CA SER A 16 4.69 9.43 -8.71
C SER A 16 5.84 10.44 -8.77
N GLY A 17 5.95 11.36 -7.78
CA GLY A 17 6.97 12.39 -7.75
C GLY A 17 8.38 11.85 -7.53
N LEU A 18 8.50 10.66 -6.95
CA LEU A 18 9.78 9.98 -6.72
C LEU A 18 10.12 8.91 -7.79
N THR A 19 9.25 8.73 -8.78
CA THR A 19 9.51 7.79 -9.88
C THR A 19 10.62 8.33 -10.79
N LYS A 20 11.61 7.48 -11.12
CA LYS A 20 12.75 7.85 -11.95
C LYS A 20 13.07 6.76 -12.97
N VAL A 21 13.56 7.18 -14.14
CA VAL A 21 14.03 6.31 -15.21
C VAL A 21 15.47 6.66 -15.55
N ILE A 22 16.34 5.65 -15.64
CA ILE A 22 17.71 5.76 -16.12
C ILE A 22 17.90 4.62 -17.12
N ASP A 23 18.09 4.95 -18.40
CA ASP A 23 18.11 4.00 -19.52
C ASP A 23 16.91 3.03 -19.46
N ASN A 24 17.18 1.73 -19.32
CA ASN A 24 16.15 0.68 -19.24
C ASN A 24 15.81 0.29 -17.78
N GLN A 25 16.22 1.07 -16.79
CA GLN A 25 15.93 0.84 -15.37
C GLN A 25 14.91 1.86 -14.85
N VAL A 26 13.90 1.37 -14.15
CA VAL A 26 12.86 2.20 -13.53
C VAL A 26 12.89 2.01 -12.02
N LYS A 27 12.93 3.12 -11.28
CA LYS A 27 12.70 3.16 -9.84
C LYS A 27 11.29 3.68 -9.58
N VAL A 28 10.49 2.87 -8.89
CA VAL A 28 9.17 3.25 -8.36
C VAL A 28 9.22 3.25 -6.84
N ILE A 29 8.41 4.10 -6.21
CA ILE A 29 8.28 4.14 -4.75
C ILE A 29 6.79 4.08 -4.40
N GLY A 30 6.49 3.28 -3.39
CA GLY A 30 5.17 3.22 -2.77
C GLY A 30 5.32 3.32 -1.26
N TRP A 31 4.37 4.01 -0.64
CA TRP A 31 4.24 4.10 0.81
C TRP A 31 3.11 3.19 1.29
N TYR A 32 3.21 2.69 2.51
CA TYR A 32 2.09 2.03 3.16
C TYR A 32 2.23 2.17 4.67
N ASP A 33 1.11 2.31 5.35
CA ASP A 33 1.07 2.18 6.80
C ASP A 33 1.13 0.69 7.13
N ASN A 34 2.22 0.25 7.74
CA ASN A 34 2.46 -1.15 8.05
C ASN A 34 1.54 -1.70 9.15
N GLU A 35 0.93 -0.86 9.98
CA GLU A 35 -0.04 -1.27 11.00
C GLU A 35 -1.46 -1.19 10.44
N TRP A 36 -1.84 -0.04 9.90
CA TRP A 36 -3.23 0.23 9.50
C TRP A 36 -3.59 -0.40 8.16
N GLY A 37 -2.77 -0.19 7.12
CA GLY A 37 -3.03 -0.74 5.79
C GLY A 37 -3.03 -2.28 5.81
N TYR A 38 -2.12 -2.89 6.58
CA TYR A 38 -2.08 -4.33 6.77
C TYR A 38 -3.29 -4.86 7.54
N SER A 39 -3.67 -4.22 8.64
CA SER A 39 -4.83 -4.64 9.44
C SER A 39 -6.13 -4.60 8.64
N ASN A 40 -6.31 -3.59 7.77
CA ASN A 40 -7.47 -3.53 6.87
C ASN A 40 -7.47 -4.70 5.87
N ARG A 41 -6.31 -5.08 5.31
CA ARG A 41 -6.22 -6.27 4.43
C ARG A 41 -6.55 -7.58 5.15
N LEU A 42 -6.23 -7.70 6.44
CA LEU A 42 -6.64 -8.86 7.23
C LEU A 42 -8.17 -8.94 7.37
N VAL A 43 -8.85 -7.81 7.65
CA VAL A 43 -10.31 -7.75 7.73
C VAL A 43 -10.95 -8.10 6.38
N ASP A 44 -10.42 -7.55 5.28
CA ASP A 44 -10.89 -7.86 3.93
C ASP A 44 -10.73 -9.35 3.61
N LEU A 45 -9.58 -9.94 3.95
CA LEU A 45 -9.31 -11.36 3.72
C LEU A 45 -10.25 -12.27 4.53
N VAL A 46 -10.50 -11.94 5.80
CA VAL A 46 -11.44 -12.70 6.64
C VAL A 46 -12.85 -12.64 6.05
N SER A 47 -13.29 -11.47 5.61
CA SER A 47 -14.60 -11.30 4.97
C SER A 47 -14.70 -12.13 3.69
N TYR A 48 -13.68 -12.06 2.82
CA TYR A 48 -13.62 -12.83 1.57
C TYR A 48 -13.69 -14.34 1.80
N ILE A 49 -12.98 -14.86 2.80
CA ILE A 49 -13.04 -16.28 3.17
C ILE A 49 -14.41 -16.63 3.74
N GLY A 50 -14.97 -15.78 4.61
CA GLY A 50 -16.29 -15.97 5.20
C GLY A 50 -17.41 -16.07 4.16
N ASP A 51 -17.35 -15.25 3.11
CA ASP A 51 -18.31 -15.28 1.99
C ASP A 51 -18.17 -16.53 1.11
N SER A 52 -17.06 -17.26 1.23
CA SER A 52 -16.77 -18.47 0.44
C SER A 52 -17.08 -19.78 1.16
N LEU A 53 -17.65 -19.74 2.37
CA LEU A 53 -18.04 -20.89 3.20
C LEU A 53 -19.57 -21.08 3.22
#